data_AF-A0A932QNY3-F1
#
_entry.id   AF-A0A932QNY3-F1
#
_cell.length_a   1.000
_cell.length_b   1.000
_cell.length_c   1.000
_cell.angle_alpha   90.00
_cell.angle_beta   90.00
_cell.angle_gamma   90.00
#
_symmetry.space_group_name_H-M   'P 1'
#
loop_
_entity.id
_entity.type
_entity.pdbx_description
1 polymer ?
#
loop_
_entity_poly.entity_id
_entity_poly.type
_entity_poly.pdbx_seq_one_letter_code
_entity_poly.pdbx_strand_id
1 'polypeptide(L)'
;MPFFRLAGIVLLNRRDFNNQFYFNLMNEAEKLEVFLDDHGAKENITWYYFREIIASIRNFAISAFQLSHVLYRYHEYNPVEPAQYGAEFLNQGQTAMDNLNGVVMALINEAVGELGRRGCALDLAGQTATEFKEIIATVKLPRNVEMRNYKSSERMIMHIAESYRRISVKVHRDHYGKRTPPDEFEQMIPARVNETKVKILESSLHNLQSEYDTHIRTADSATVGEDVISLRTLISMPMHLLEMARWLIHFYERHESEAYAHVGQGEISRIVDKKLVLGLISNFSLFFAHRYMMMGKRAAEQIMSRLARISRVTLPVPKPVGFHARPAYYVTIVVEEHGTDAFLIVDGRKFDARSVLDILEAGGMAADKELETVEFEGDERTLADLKILAGSNYCENEQIPKELNYIRIARNIMA
;
A
#
# COMPACT_ATOMS: atom_id res chain seq x y z
N MET A 1 -21.66 -27.63 12.02
CA MET A 1 -21.18 -26.63 11.03
C MET A 1 -19.71 -26.87 10.69
N PRO A 2 -19.25 -26.62 9.45
CA PRO A 2 -17.85 -26.85 9.06
C PRO A 2 -16.82 -26.01 9.83
N PHE A 3 -17.18 -24.82 10.31
CA PHE A 3 -16.36 -24.03 11.25
C PHE A 3 -15.79 -24.87 12.41
N PHE A 4 -16.65 -25.66 13.05
CA PHE A 4 -16.26 -26.48 14.20
C PHE A 4 -15.30 -27.63 13.85
N ARG A 5 -15.27 -28.06 12.59
CA ARG A 5 -14.25 -29.01 12.11
C ARG A 5 -12.88 -28.33 11.98
N LEU A 6 -12.86 -27.09 11.49
CA LEU A 6 -11.64 -26.29 11.43
C LEU A 6 -11.13 -25.96 12.83
N ALA A 7 -12.03 -25.64 13.77
CA ALA A 7 -11.70 -25.49 15.18
C ALA A 7 -11.06 -26.78 15.74
N GLY A 8 -11.64 -27.95 15.43
CA GLY A 8 -11.06 -29.25 15.79
C GLY A 8 -9.62 -29.44 15.28
N ILE A 9 -9.32 -29.05 14.04
CA ILE A 9 -7.96 -29.12 13.47
C ILE A 9 -6.96 -28.29 14.29
N VAL A 10 -7.38 -27.10 14.70
CA VAL A 10 -6.58 -26.20 15.53
C VAL A 10 -6.34 -26.79 16.92
N LEU A 11 -7.39 -27.31 17.56
CA LEU A 11 -7.32 -27.93 18.89
C LEU A 11 -6.46 -29.19 18.92
N LEU A 12 -6.41 -29.93 17.80
CA LEU A 12 -5.60 -31.14 17.64
C LEU A 12 -4.13 -30.85 17.27
N ASN A 13 -3.68 -29.60 17.44
CA ASN A 13 -2.28 -29.17 17.37
C ASN A 13 -1.60 -29.39 16.01
N ARG A 14 -2.32 -29.15 14.91
CA ARG A 14 -1.71 -29.10 13.57
C ARG A 14 -1.23 -27.68 13.28
N ARG A 15 0.06 -27.41 13.52
CA ARG A 15 0.70 -26.10 13.28
C ARG A 15 0.87 -25.73 11.79
N ASP A 16 0.41 -26.58 10.88
CA ASP A 16 0.52 -26.36 9.43
C ASP A 16 -0.71 -25.61 8.91
N PHE A 17 -0.81 -24.32 9.26
CA PHE A 17 -1.83 -23.43 8.70
C PHE A 17 -1.31 -22.80 7.42
N ASN A 18 -1.92 -23.16 6.29
CA ASN A 18 -1.60 -22.60 4.98
C ASN A 18 -2.73 -21.71 4.45
N ASN A 19 -2.51 -21.13 3.26
CA ASN A 19 -3.50 -20.31 2.57
C ASN A 19 -4.89 -20.97 2.47
N GLN A 20 -4.95 -22.28 2.23
CA GLN A 20 -6.22 -23.00 2.09
C GLN A 20 -6.94 -23.16 3.43
N PHE A 21 -6.22 -23.36 4.54
CA PHE A 21 -6.80 -23.35 5.87
C PHE A 21 -7.45 -21.99 6.17
N TYR A 22 -6.71 -20.89 5.99
CA TYR A 22 -7.20 -19.55 6.29
C TYR A 22 -8.36 -19.11 5.40
N PHE A 23 -8.34 -19.49 4.12
CA PHE A 23 -9.47 -19.30 3.21
C PHE A 23 -10.74 -20.00 3.70
N ASN A 24 -10.64 -21.23 4.18
CA ASN A 24 -11.80 -21.93 4.72
C ASN A 24 -12.24 -21.33 6.06
N LEU A 25 -11.29 -20.98 6.94
CA LEU A 25 -11.59 -20.42 8.25
C LEU A 25 -12.32 -19.08 8.15
N MET A 26 -11.89 -18.17 7.27
CA MET A 26 -12.57 -16.88 7.09
C MET A 26 -14.02 -17.07 6.62
N ASN A 27 -14.25 -17.95 5.63
CA ASN A 27 -15.57 -18.18 5.05
C ASN A 27 -16.51 -18.86 6.05
N GLU A 28 -16.02 -19.84 6.80
CA GLU A 28 -16.82 -20.55 7.79
C GLU A 28 -17.09 -19.71 9.05
N ALA A 29 -16.15 -18.84 9.45
CA ALA A 29 -16.38 -17.86 10.51
C ALA A 29 -17.43 -16.82 10.09
N GLU A 30 -17.37 -16.34 8.85
CA GLU A 30 -18.38 -15.41 8.31
C GLU A 30 -19.79 -16.04 8.29
N LYS A 31 -19.92 -17.28 7.80
CA LYS A 31 -21.21 -17.98 7.82
C LYS A 31 -21.76 -18.16 9.24
N LEU A 32 -20.90 -18.49 10.20
CA LEU A 32 -21.31 -18.63 11.60
C LEU A 32 -21.70 -17.29 12.21
N GLU A 33 -20.97 -16.21 11.92
CA GLU A 33 -21.33 -14.87 12.36
C GLU A 33 -22.68 -14.42 11.79
N VAL A 34 -22.92 -14.63 10.49
CA VAL A 34 -24.22 -14.34 9.85
C VAL A 34 -25.34 -15.16 10.50
N PHE A 35 -25.12 -16.46 10.71
CA PHE A 35 -26.07 -17.30 11.41
C PHE A 35 -26.41 -16.77 12.81
N LEU A 36 -25.40 -16.36 13.59
CA LEU A 36 -25.62 -15.78 14.92
C LEU A 36 -26.38 -14.46 14.85
N ASP A 37 -26.04 -13.61 13.88
CA ASP A 37 -26.69 -12.31 13.66
C ASP A 37 -28.17 -12.49 13.28
N ASP A 38 -28.49 -13.43 12.39
CA ASP A 38 -29.87 -13.76 11.98
C ASP A 38 -30.73 -14.26 13.15
N HIS A 39 -30.10 -14.83 14.18
CA HIS A 39 -30.74 -15.28 15.41
C HIS A 39 -30.66 -14.26 16.55
N GLY A 40 -30.28 -13.00 16.25
CA GLY A 40 -30.30 -11.90 17.20
C GLY A 40 -29.15 -11.88 18.20
N ALA A 41 -28.03 -12.56 17.93
CA ALA A 41 -26.89 -12.61 18.86
C ALA A 41 -26.32 -11.20 19.19
N LYS A 42 -26.44 -10.23 18.28
CA LYS A 42 -26.05 -8.82 18.49
C LYS A 42 -26.78 -8.15 19.64
N GLU A 43 -28.00 -8.58 19.93
CA GLU A 43 -28.87 -7.99 20.94
C GLU A 43 -29.07 -8.96 22.13
N ASN A 44 -28.34 -10.08 22.14
CA ASN A 44 -28.47 -11.12 23.15
C ASN A 44 -27.19 -11.21 24.00
N ILE A 45 -27.26 -10.73 25.25
CA ILE A 45 -26.11 -10.72 26.18
C ILE A 45 -25.47 -12.11 26.41
N THR A 46 -26.23 -13.19 26.21
CA THR A 46 -25.75 -14.57 26.37
C THR A 46 -24.87 -14.99 25.20
N TRP A 47 -25.19 -14.56 23.98
CA TRP A 47 -24.51 -14.97 22.74
C TRP A 47 -23.63 -13.89 22.12
N TYR A 48 -23.74 -12.65 22.61
CA TYR A 48 -22.97 -11.50 22.15
C TYR A 48 -21.47 -11.77 22.20
N TYR A 49 -20.96 -12.25 23.34
CA TYR A 49 -19.53 -12.52 23.51
C TYR A 49 -19.02 -13.59 22.54
N PHE A 50 -19.73 -14.71 22.43
CA PHE A 50 -19.40 -15.76 21.46
C PHE A 50 -19.34 -15.22 20.03
N ARG A 51 -20.34 -14.41 19.65
CA ARG A 51 -20.40 -13.75 18.34
C ARG A 51 -19.21 -12.82 18.09
N GLU A 52 -18.76 -12.06 19.09
CA GLU A 52 -17.58 -11.19 18.97
C GLU A 52 -16.27 -11.99 18.84
N ILE A 53 -16.15 -13.16 19.50
CA ILE A 53 -15.02 -14.06 19.29
C ILE A 53 -15.01 -14.56 17.84
N ILE A 54 -16.15 -14.99 17.30
CA ILE A 54 -16.25 -15.45 15.90
C ILE A 54 -15.87 -14.33 14.92
N ALA A 55 -16.34 -13.11 15.14
CA ALA A 55 -15.98 -11.96 14.33
C ALA A 55 -14.46 -11.65 14.40
N SER A 56 -13.85 -11.80 15.57
CA SER A 56 -12.41 -11.66 15.76
C SER A 56 -11.62 -12.74 15.02
N ILE A 57 -12.06 -14.00 15.09
CA ILE A 57 -11.47 -15.12 14.34
C ILE A 57 -11.50 -14.82 12.84
N ARG A 58 -12.62 -14.31 12.32
CA ARG A 58 -12.73 -13.90 10.91
C ARG A 58 -11.68 -12.84 10.56
N ASN A 59 -11.56 -11.77 11.35
CA ASN A 59 -10.62 -10.67 11.07
C ASN A 59 -9.15 -11.14 11.03
N PHE A 60 -8.75 -11.98 12.00
CA PHE A 60 -7.39 -12.53 12.03
C PHE A 60 -7.15 -13.58 10.94
N ALA A 61 -8.16 -14.39 10.60
CA ALA A 61 -8.07 -15.35 9.50
C ALA A 61 -7.87 -14.63 8.14
N ILE A 62 -8.55 -13.50 7.91
CA ILE A 62 -8.32 -12.71 6.70
C ILE A 62 -6.92 -12.12 6.70
N SER A 63 -6.48 -11.51 7.82
CA SER A 63 -5.11 -11.00 7.96
C SER A 63 -4.04 -12.05 7.66
N ALA A 64 -4.21 -13.26 8.20
CA ALA A 64 -3.29 -14.38 7.98
C ALA A 64 -3.33 -14.92 6.55
N PHE A 65 -4.51 -14.97 5.93
CA PHE A 65 -4.63 -15.31 4.51
C PHE A 65 -3.86 -14.32 3.63
N GLN A 66 -4.03 -13.01 3.85
CA GLN A 66 -3.33 -11.99 3.06
C GLN A 66 -1.82 -12.10 3.18
N LEU A 67 -1.30 -12.32 4.39
CA LEU A 67 0.14 -12.51 4.58
C LEU A 67 0.65 -13.83 3.99
N SER A 68 -0.06 -14.93 4.21
CA SER A 68 0.31 -16.25 3.67
C SER A 68 0.31 -16.21 2.14
N HIS A 69 -0.57 -15.43 1.53
CA HIS A 69 -0.62 -15.22 0.09
C HIS A 69 0.66 -14.55 -0.43
N VAL A 70 1.09 -13.47 0.22
CA VAL A 70 2.28 -12.71 -0.17
C VAL A 70 3.55 -13.54 0.05
N LEU A 71 3.65 -14.26 1.17
CA LEU A 71 4.82 -15.11 1.46
C LEU A 71 4.94 -16.25 0.46
N TYR A 72 3.84 -16.94 0.17
CA TYR A 72 3.82 -18.04 -0.80
C TYR A 72 4.21 -17.56 -2.21
N ARG A 73 3.69 -16.39 -2.63
CA ARG A 73 3.97 -15.82 -3.96
C ARG A 73 5.26 -15.02 -4.03
N TYR A 74 5.97 -14.81 -2.93
CA TYR A 74 7.15 -13.94 -2.90
C TYR A 74 8.20 -14.33 -3.96
N HIS A 75 8.47 -15.63 -4.11
CA HIS A 75 9.40 -16.13 -5.13
C HIS A 75 8.87 -16.00 -6.56
N GLU A 76 7.55 -16.07 -6.78
CA GLU A 76 6.93 -15.86 -8.10
C GLU A 76 6.89 -14.38 -8.47
N TYR A 77 6.64 -13.54 -7.47
CA TYR A 77 6.67 -12.09 -7.55
C TYR A 77 8.06 -11.55 -7.86
N ASN A 78 9.10 -12.23 -7.34
CA ASN A 78 10.51 -11.96 -7.59
C ASN A 78 10.83 -10.45 -7.64
N PRO A 79 10.53 -9.69 -6.56
CA PRO A 79 10.77 -8.26 -6.54
C PRO A 79 12.26 -7.99 -6.76
N VAL A 80 12.57 -7.00 -7.61
CA VAL A 80 13.95 -6.58 -7.86
C VAL A 80 14.45 -5.80 -6.64
N GLU A 81 15.00 -6.52 -5.66
CA GLU A 81 15.54 -5.94 -4.41
C GLU A 81 16.86 -6.59 -3.97
N PRO A 82 17.66 -5.91 -3.13
CA PRO A 82 18.82 -6.52 -2.49
C PRO A 82 18.41 -7.76 -1.70
N ALA A 83 19.20 -8.84 -1.77
CA ALA A 83 18.90 -10.11 -1.10
C ALA A 83 18.63 -9.96 0.42
N GLN A 84 19.31 -9.02 1.08
CA GLN A 84 19.08 -8.69 2.49
C GLN A 84 17.65 -8.18 2.76
N TYR A 85 17.08 -7.40 1.86
CA TYR A 85 15.74 -6.82 2.04
C TYR A 85 14.67 -7.89 1.93
N GLY A 86 14.85 -8.81 0.98
CA GLY A 86 13.98 -9.98 0.85
C GLY A 86 14.07 -10.92 2.05
N ALA A 87 15.29 -11.21 2.51
CA ALA A 87 15.49 -12.02 3.72
C ALA A 87 14.86 -11.38 4.96
N GLU A 88 14.96 -10.05 5.11
CA GLU A 88 14.29 -9.33 6.19
C GLU A 88 12.77 -9.48 6.13
N PHE A 89 12.17 -9.28 4.94
CA PHE A 89 10.73 -9.42 4.75
C PHE A 89 10.25 -10.84 5.05
N LEU A 90 10.92 -11.87 4.52
CA LEU A 90 10.54 -13.26 4.74
C LEU A 90 10.66 -13.67 6.22
N ASN A 91 11.75 -13.29 6.90
CA ASN A 91 11.95 -13.63 8.31
C ASN A 91 10.91 -12.93 9.22
N GLN A 92 10.67 -11.64 8.99
CA GLN A 92 9.65 -10.91 9.76
C GLN A 92 8.24 -11.37 9.39
N GLY A 93 8.01 -11.76 8.14
CA GLY A 93 6.75 -12.30 7.65
C GLY A 93 6.43 -13.64 8.29
N GLN A 94 7.42 -14.53 8.43
CA GLN A 94 7.24 -15.77 9.18
C GLN A 94 6.93 -15.50 10.66
N THR A 95 7.65 -14.56 11.29
CA THR A 95 7.37 -14.16 12.67
C THR A 95 5.96 -13.58 12.83
N ALA A 96 5.53 -12.74 11.89
CA ALA A 96 4.18 -12.19 11.87
C ALA A 96 3.12 -13.29 11.65
N MET A 97 3.39 -14.28 10.79
CA MET A 97 2.53 -15.45 10.61
C MET A 97 2.40 -16.27 11.89
N ASP A 98 3.51 -16.54 12.58
CA ASP A 98 3.50 -17.29 13.84
C ASP A 98 2.69 -16.56 14.93
N ASN A 99 2.79 -15.22 14.98
CA ASN A 99 1.96 -14.39 15.86
C ASN A 99 0.48 -14.47 15.50
N LEU A 100 0.11 -14.38 14.22
CA LEU A 100 -1.27 -14.52 13.76
C LEU A 100 -1.82 -15.93 14.06
N ASN A 101 -1.02 -16.97 13.82
CA ASN A 101 -1.34 -18.35 14.16
C ASN A 101 -1.66 -18.45 15.67
N GLY A 102 -0.79 -17.88 16.52
CA GLY A 102 -0.99 -17.84 17.98
C GLY A 102 -2.30 -17.19 18.40
N VAL A 103 -2.62 -16.03 17.83
CA VAL A 103 -3.87 -15.31 18.11
C VAL A 103 -5.10 -16.10 17.65
N VAL A 104 -5.09 -16.64 16.44
CA VAL A 104 -6.20 -17.45 15.90
C VAL A 104 -6.43 -18.69 16.77
N MET A 105 -5.36 -19.37 17.20
CA MET A 105 -5.45 -20.51 18.11
C MET A 105 -6.07 -20.12 19.45
N ALA A 106 -5.64 -19.00 20.04
CA ALA A 106 -6.18 -18.51 21.31
C ALA A 106 -7.68 -18.16 21.21
N LEU A 107 -8.09 -17.48 20.14
CA LEU A 107 -9.49 -17.14 19.90
C LEU A 107 -10.36 -18.38 19.65
N ILE A 108 -9.87 -19.38 18.91
CA ILE A 108 -10.61 -20.64 18.68
C ILE A 108 -10.77 -21.42 19.99
N ASN A 109 -9.71 -21.49 20.80
CA ASN A 109 -9.79 -22.10 22.14
C ASN A 109 -10.87 -21.44 22.99
N GLU A 110 -10.91 -20.10 22.99
CA GLU A 110 -11.93 -19.36 23.71
C GLU A 110 -13.33 -19.61 23.15
N ALA A 111 -13.50 -19.57 21.82
CA ALA A 111 -14.80 -19.83 21.19
C ALA A 111 -15.38 -21.19 21.60
N VAL A 112 -14.54 -22.22 21.62
CA VAL A 112 -14.94 -23.57 22.03
C VAL A 112 -15.25 -23.64 23.52
N GLY A 113 -14.44 -22.99 24.37
CA GLY A 113 -14.70 -22.89 25.80
C GLY A 113 -16.01 -22.16 26.11
N GLU A 114 -16.27 -21.05 25.43
CA GLU A 114 -17.50 -20.27 25.58
C GLU A 114 -18.72 -21.06 25.13
N LEU A 115 -18.64 -21.75 23.99
CA LEU A 115 -19.70 -22.63 23.52
C LEU A 115 -20.03 -23.74 24.56
N GLY A 116 -18.99 -24.31 25.17
CA GLY A 116 -19.13 -25.28 26.26
C GLY A 116 -19.81 -24.70 27.51
N ARG A 117 -19.46 -23.47 27.90
CA ARG A 117 -20.12 -22.74 29.01
C ARG A 117 -21.61 -22.47 28.74
N ARG A 118 -22.02 -22.42 27.48
CA ARG A 118 -23.43 -22.32 27.05
C ARG A 118 -24.13 -23.68 26.91
N GLY A 119 -23.49 -24.77 27.35
CA GLY A 119 -24.06 -26.12 27.34
C GLY A 119 -24.02 -26.82 25.99
N CYS A 120 -23.27 -26.27 25.02
CA CYS A 120 -23.10 -26.87 23.71
C CYS A 120 -21.78 -27.67 23.69
N ALA A 121 -21.88 -29.00 23.62
CA ALA A 121 -20.72 -29.87 23.51
C ALA A 121 -20.29 -30.02 22.04
N LEU A 122 -18.99 -29.85 21.79
CA LEU A 122 -18.38 -30.15 20.51
C LEU A 122 -18.00 -31.62 20.46
N ASP A 123 -18.69 -32.38 19.62
CA ASP A 123 -18.26 -33.74 19.31
C ASP A 123 -17.10 -33.71 18.30
N LEU A 124 -15.89 -33.84 18.85
CA LEU A 124 -14.66 -33.98 18.08
C LEU A 124 -14.33 -35.46 17.80
N ALA A 125 -15.10 -36.42 18.34
CA ALA A 125 -14.85 -37.84 18.14
C ALA A 125 -15.10 -38.23 16.67
N GLY A 126 -14.15 -38.95 16.08
CA GLY A 126 -14.24 -39.40 14.68
C GLY A 126 -13.90 -38.34 13.63
N GLN A 127 -13.53 -37.11 14.03
CA GLN A 127 -13.01 -36.13 13.08
C GLN A 127 -11.54 -36.43 12.75
N THR A 128 -11.29 -36.92 11.53
CA THR A 128 -9.96 -36.90 10.95
C THR A 128 -9.62 -35.45 10.60
N ALA A 129 -8.55 -34.93 11.20
CA ALA A 129 -8.11 -33.58 10.89
C ALA A 129 -7.83 -33.50 9.37
N THR A 130 -8.54 -32.60 8.70
CA THR A 130 -8.40 -32.40 7.26
C THR A 130 -7.00 -31.90 6.98
N GLU A 131 -6.24 -32.64 6.17
CA GLU A 131 -4.95 -32.17 5.69
C GLU A 131 -5.18 -31.16 4.58
N PHE A 132 -4.83 -29.91 4.83
CA PHE A 132 -4.74 -28.92 3.77
C PHE A 132 -3.41 -29.13 3.05
N LYS A 133 -3.44 -29.87 1.94
CA LYS A 133 -2.24 -30.05 1.11
C LYS A 133 -1.90 -28.73 0.42
N GLU A 134 -0.67 -28.29 0.56
CA GLU A 134 -0.15 -27.15 -0.18
C GLU A 134 0.06 -27.56 -1.64
N ILE A 135 -0.61 -26.87 -2.57
CA ILE A 135 -0.43 -27.12 -4.00
C ILE A 135 0.74 -26.26 -4.46
N ILE A 136 1.95 -26.84 -4.44
CA ILE A 136 3.14 -26.17 -4.97
C ILE A 136 3.10 -26.23 -6.50
N ALA A 137 2.94 -25.08 -7.14
CA ALA A 137 3.00 -24.96 -8.60
C ALA A 137 4.46 -25.02 -9.08
N THR A 138 5.00 -26.21 -9.32
CA THR A 138 6.39 -26.40 -9.76
C THR A 138 6.60 -26.27 -11.27
N VAL A 139 5.52 -26.36 -12.06
CA VAL A 139 5.57 -26.34 -13.52
C VAL A 139 4.67 -25.22 -14.05
N LYS A 140 5.25 -24.30 -14.82
CA LYS A 140 4.49 -23.28 -15.55
C LYS A 140 4.04 -23.85 -16.89
N LEU A 141 2.76 -23.70 -17.21
CA LEU A 141 2.26 -24.04 -18.54
C LEU A 141 2.89 -23.09 -19.59
N PRO A 142 3.20 -23.59 -20.79
CA PRO A 142 3.71 -22.75 -21.86
C PRO A 142 2.68 -21.67 -22.23
N ARG A 143 3.14 -20.47 -22.56
CA ARG A 143 2.29 -19.38 -23.06
C ARG A 143 1.84 -19.71 -24.49
N ASN A 144 0.72 -20.42 -24.64
CA ASN A 144 0.16 -20.83 -25.93
C ASN A 144 -1.22 -20.21 -26.23
N VAL A 145 -1.61 -19.18 -25.48
CA VAL A 145 -2.77 -18.36 -25.82
C VAL A 145 -2.37 -17.41 -26.94
N GLU A 146 -3.05 -17.49 -28.09
CA GLU A 146 -2.92 -16.49 -29.16
C GLU A 146 -3.27 -15.12 -28.58
N MET A 147 -2.26 -14.30 -28.28
CA MET A 147 -2.47 -12.91 -27.92
C MET A 147 -3.07 -12.23 -29.16
N ARG A 148 -4.40 -12.01 -29.17
CA ARG A 148 -4.95 -10.97 -30.05
C ARG A 148 -4.10 -9.75 -29.78
N ASN A 149 -3.47 -9.20 -30.82
CA ASN A 149 -2.51 -8.09 -30.77
C ASN A 149 -3.13 -6.83 -30.13
N TYR A 150 -3.40 -6.86 -28.82
CA TYR A 150 -3.78 -5.71 -28.05
C TYR A 150 -2.48 -5.06 -27.65
N LYS A 151 -1.99 -4.17 -28.53
CA LYS A 151 -0.86 -3.30 -28.18
C LYS A 151 -1.35 -2.41 -27.03
N SER A 152 -0.86 -2.66 -25.82
CA SER A 152 -0.94 -1.66 -24.76
C SER A 152 -0.33 -0.38 -25.30
N SER A 153 -1.13 0.68 -25.40
CA SER A 153 -0.57 1.96 -25.83
C SER A 153 0.43 2.44 -24.78
N GLU A 154 1.55 3.03 -25.20
CA GLU A 154 2.51 3.70 -24.32
C GLU A 154 1.79 4.69 -23.39
N ARG A 155 0.73 5.34 -23.89
CA ARG A 155 -0.15 6.21 -23.10
C ARG A 155 -0.79 5.53 -21.89
N MET A 156 -1.20 4.27 -22.02
CA MET A 156 -1.80 3.53 -20.91
C MET A 156 -0.75 3.08 -19.89
N ILE A 157 0.42 2.64 -20.38
CA ILE A 157 1.56 2.30 -19.50
C ILE A 157 1.98 3.55 -18.71
N MET A 158 2.07 4.69 -19.39
CA MET A 158 2.35 6.00 -18.80
C MET A 158 1.31 6.35 -17.73
N HIS A 159 0.02 6.21 -18.03
CA HIS A 159 -1.05 6.46 -17.07
C HIS A 159 -0.95 5.59 -15.81
N ILE A 160 -0.71 4.28 -15.96
CA ILE A 160 -0.58 3.36 -14.82
C ILE A 160 0.64 3.74 -13.95
N ALA A 161 1.77 4.08 -14.58
CA ALA A 161 2.96 4.54 -13.86
C ALA A 161 2.72 5.86 -13.10
N GLU A 162 2.08 6.85 -13.73
CA GLU A 162 1.68 8.10 -13.08
C GLU A 162 0.76 7.87 -11.87
N SER A 163 -0.27 7.04 -12.06
CA SER A 163 -1.25 6.71 -11.02
C SER A 163 -0.56 6.00 -9.85
N TYR A 164 0.31 5.02 -10.12
CA TYR A 164 1.11 4.37 -9.09
C TYR A 164 1.94 5.39 -8.30
N ARG A 165 2.73 6.21 -9.00
CA ARG A 165 3.62 7.19 -8.38
C ARG A 165 2.83 8.15 -7.47
N ARG A 166 1.70 8.67 -7.96
CA ARG A 166 0.84 9.59 -7.22
C ARG A 166 0.35 8.99 -5.91
N ILE A 167 -0.10 7.73 -5.95
CA ILE A 167 -0.52 6.99 -4.75
C ILE A 167 0.67 6.83 -3.78
N SER A 168 1.85 6.41 -4.26
CA SER A 168 3.04 6.24 -3.41
C SER A 168 3.54 7.55 -2.78
N VAL A 169 3.51 8.66 -3.51
CA VAL A 169 3.88 9.99 -2.97
C VAL A 169 2.95 10.38 -1.81
N LYS A 170 1.64 10.14 -1.96
CA LYS A 170 0.66 10.39 -0.89
C LYS A 170 0.96 9.55 0.36
N VAL A 171 1.19 8.25 0.20
CA VAL A 171 1.51 7.35 1.33
C VAL A 171 2.81 7.72 2.03
N HIS A 172 3.83 8.11 1.27
CA HIS A 172 5.09 8.56 1.84
C HIS A 172 4.90 9.82 2.69
N ARG A 173 4.10 10.79 2.19
CA ARG A 173 3.76 12.03 2.91
C ARG A 173 3.01 11.78 4.21
N ASP A 174 2.16 10.76 4.26
CA ASP A 174 1.41 10.43 5.47
C ASP A 174 2.28 9.72 6.54
N HIS A 175 3.54 9.39 6.21
CA HIS A 175 4.55 8.69 7.03
C HIS A 175 4.14 7.30 7.53
N TYR A 176 3.38 6.55 6.72
CA TYR A 176 3.00 5.17 7.04
C TYR A 176 4.20 4.19 7.15
N GLY A 177 5.37 4.56 6.63
CA GLY A 177 6.57 3.71 6.62
C GLY A 177 7.47 3.80 7.86
N LYS A 178 7.12 4.57 8.89
CA LYS A 178 7.94 4.69 10.10
C LYS A 178 7.62 3.57 11.08
N ARG A 179 8.63 2.74 11.40
CA ARG A 179 8.53 1.82 12.55
C ARG A 179 8.35 2.64 13.82
N THR A 180 7.31 2.31 14.56
CA THR A 180 6.85 3.08 15.71
C THR A 180 6.57 2.10 16.85
N PRO A 181 7.11 2.34 18.05
CA PRO A 181 6.77 1.54 19.22
C PRO A 181 5.25 1.47 19.41
N PRO A 182 4.67 0.33 19.85
CA PRO A 182 3.22 0.18 20.01
C PRO A 182 2.57 1.33 20.78
N ASP A 183 3.19 1.75 21.89
CA ASP A 183 2.66 2.80 22.77
C ASP A 183 2.63 4.20 22.10
N GLU A 184 3.56 4.49 21.18
CA GLU A 184 3.55 5.74 20.37
C GLU A 184 2.54 5.61 19.21
N PHE A 185 2.47 4.43 18.57
CA PHE A 185 1.59 4.20 17.43
C PHE A 185 0.11 4.22 17.82
N GLU A 186 -0.22 3.78 19.03
CA GLU A 186 -1.55 3.87 19.61
C GLU A 186 -2.12 5.29 19.52
N GLN A 187 -1.31 6.32 19.78
CA GLN A 187 -1.73 7.73 19.73
C GLN A 187 -2.09 8.21 18.31
N MET A 188 -1.71 7.43 17.28
CA MET A 188 -2.02 7.74 15.88
C MET A 188 -3.40 7.22 15.45
N ILE A 189 -4.01 6.29 16.20
CA ILE A 189 -5.33 5.71 15.88
C ILE A 189 -6.41 6.39 16.73
N PRO A 190 -7.57 6.81 16.16
CA PRO A 190 -7.96 6.75 14.75
C PRO A 190 -7.58 8.01 13.95
N ALA A 191 -6.98 9.02 14.60
CA ALA A 191 -6.83 10.36 14.03
C ALA A 191 -6.00 10.38 12.75
N ARG A 192 -4.82 9.76 12.78
CA ARG A 192 -3.88 9.73 11.66
C ARG A 192 -3.99 8.45 10.85
N VAL A 193 -4.14 7.31 11.52
CA VAL A 193 -4.33 5.98 10.91
C VAL A 193 -5.67 5.42 11.36
N ASN A 194 -6.51 4.98 10.43
CA ASN A 194 -7.79 4.32 10.73
C ASN A 194 -8.18 3.38 9.59
N GLU A 195 -9.19 2.54 9.82
CA GLU A 195 -9.65 1.56 8.84
C GLU A 195 -10.01 2.22 7.50
N THR A 196 -10.74 3.34 7.55
CA THR A 196 -11.24 4.03 6.35
C THR A 196 -10.10 4.55 5.47
N LYS A 197 -9.08 5.14 6.07
CA LYS A 197 -7.90 5.65 5.34
C LYS A 197 -7.12 4.53 4.65
N VAL A 198 -6.90 3.42 5.36
CA VAL A 198 -6.20 2.26 4.79
C VAL A 198 -7.03 1.60 3.68
N LYS A 199 -8.35 1.50 3.86
CA LYS A 199 -9.28 1.00 2.83
C LYS A 199 -9.21 1.81 1.54
N ILE A 200 -9.25 3.14 1.63
CA ILE A 200 -9.16 4.02 0.44
C ILE A 200 -7.84 3.75 -0.32
N LEU A 201 -6.75 3.56 0.40
CA LEU A 201 -5.45 3.29 -0.21
C LEU A 201 -5.40 1.90 -0.87
N GLU A 202 -5.86 0.87 -0.16
CA GLU A 202 -5.96 -0.50 -0.66
C GLU A 202 -6.82 -0.56 -1.93
N SER A 203 -8.01 0.05 -1.92
CA SER A 203 -8.90 0.11 -3.10
C SER A 203 -8.26 0.86 -4.27
N SER A 204 -7.44 1.89 -4.01
CA SER A 204 -6.71 2.61 -5.06
C SER A 204 -5.68 1.70 -5.76
N LEU A 205 -4.97 0.87 -5.01
CA LEU A 205 -4.04 -0.12 -5.57
C LEU A 205 -4.78 -1.26 -6.28
N HIS A 206 -5.92 -1.70 -5.75
CA HIS A 206 -6.76 -2.72 -6.38
C HIS A 206 -7.29 -2.28 -7.75
N ASN A 207 -7.75 -1.03 -7.85
CA ASN A 207 -8.17 -0.44 -9.12
C ASN A 207 -7.00 -0.39 -10.11
N LEU A 208 -5.84 0.04 -9.66
CA LEU A 208 -4.63 0.10 -10.48
C LEU A 208 -4.18 -1.29 -10.96
N GLN A 209 -4.28 -2.31 -10.10
CA GLN A 209 -4.01 -3.70 -10.48
C GLN A 209 -4.99 -4.18 -11.55
N SER A 210 -6.27 -3.81 -11.42
CA SER A 210 -7.32 -4.18 -12.38
C SER A 210 -7.09 -3.52 -13.74
N GLU A 211 -6.70 -2.25 -13.77
CA GLU A 211 -6.30 -1.53 -14.98
C GLU A 211 -5.07 -2.17 -15.64
N TYR A 212 -4.05 -2.50 -14.84
CA TYR A 212 -2.87 -3.23 -15.30
C TYR A 212 -3.26 -4.57 -15.96
N ASP A 213 -4.12 -5.35 -15.31
CA ASP A 213 -4.53 -6.67 -15.77
C ASP A 213 -5.35 -6.63 -17.06
N THR A 214 -6.12 -5.55 -17.22
CA THR A 214 -6.97 -5.31 -18.39
C THR A 214 -6.15 -4.84 -19.58
N HIS A 215 -5.19 -3.95 -19.34
CA HIS A 215 -4.55 -3.22 -20.43
C HIS A 215 -3.11 -3.64 -20.72
N ILE A 216 -2.39 -4.23 -19.77
CA ILE A 216 -0.96 -4.59 -19.90
C ILE A 216 -0.73 -6.09 -19.91
N ARG A 217 -1.40 -6.87 -19.04
CA ARG A 217 -1.15 -8.32 -18.91
C ARG A 217 -1.34 -9.11 -20.22
N THR A 218 -2.17 -8.62 -21.12
CA THR A 218 -2.44 -9.25 -22.43
C THR A 218 -1.43 -8.87 -23.52
N ALA A 219 -0.51 -7.95 -23.25
CA ALA A 219 0.52 -7.55 -24.21
C ALA A 219 1.77 -8.43 -24.12
N ASP A 220 2.46 -8.54 -25.24
CA ASP A 220 3.68 -9.35 -25.36
C ASP A 220 4.78 -8.78 -24.45
N SER A 221 5.30 -9.61 -23.54
CA SER A 221 6.39 -9.25 -22.63
C SER A 221 7.63 -8.70 -23.34
N ALA A 222 7.87 -9.10 -24.59
CA ALA A 222 8.97 -8.55 -25.40
C ALA A 222 8.78 -7.06 -25.77
N THR A 223 7.54 -6.55 -25.70
CA THR A 223 7.19 -5.18 -26.11
C THR A 223 6.99 -4.20 -24.95
N VAL A 224 6.71 -4.68 -23.73
CA VAL A 224 6.33 -3.82 -22.60
C VAL A 224 7.55 -3.43 -21.72
N GLY A 225 8.55 -4.31 -21.62
CA GLY A 225 9.73 -4.16 -20.76
C GLY A 225 9.58 -4.86 -19.40
N GLU A 226 10.69 -5.33 -18.82
CA GLU A 226 10.70 -6.04 -17.53
C GLU A 226 10.27 -5.14 -16.35
N ASP A 227 10.57 -3.85 -16.44
CA ASP A 227 10.19 -2.80 -15.49
C ASP A 227 8.66 -2.76 -15.31
N VAL A 228 7.90 -2.73 -16.42
CA VAL A 228 6.44 -2.70 -16.38
C VAL A 228 5.87 -4.03 -15.86
N ILE A 229 6.47 -5.17 -16.22
CA ILE A 229 6.07 -6.48 -15.70
C ILE A 229 6.22 -6.53 -14.18
N SER A 230 7.33 -6.01 -13.66
CA SER A 230 7.61 -5.94 -12.23
C SER A 230 6.63 -5.03 -11.46
N LEU A 231 6.06 -4.02 -12.13
CA LEU A 231 5.12 -3.08 -11.50
C LEU A 231 3.87 -3.81 -10.96
N ARG A 232 3.41 -4.88 -11.62
CA ARG A 232 2.30 -5.70 -11.12
C ARG A 232 2.61 -6.29 -9.74
N THR A 233 3.81 -6.83 -9.56
CA THR A 233 4.27 -7.34 -8.25
C THR A 233 4.24 -6.22 -7.22
N LEU A 234 4.78 -5.05 -7.59
CA LEU A 234 4.86 -3.88 -6.72
C LEU A 234 3.49 -3.23 -6.45
N ILE A 235 2.44 -3.54 -7.21
CA ILE A 235 1.05 -3.23 -6.87
C ILE A 235 0.49 -4.27 -5.88
N SER A 236 0.68 -5.55 -6.20
CA SER A 236 0.04 -6.67 -5.49
C SER A 236 0.52 -6.81 -4.04
N MET A 237 1.85 -6.74 -3.82
CA MET A 237 2.43 -6.91 -2.49
C MET A 237 1.92 -5.89 -1.47
N PRO A 238 2.02 -4.56 -1.70
CA PRO A 238 1.51 -3.58 -0.75
C PRO A 238 0.00 -3.63 -0.62
N MET A 239 -0.75 -3.97 -1.66
CA MET A 239 -2.21 -4.12 -1.60
C MET A 239 -2.62 -5.19 -0.57
N HIS A 240 -2.04 -6.39 -0.63
CA HIS A 240 -2.31 -7.45 0.35
C HIS A 240 -1.85 -7.09 1.77
N LEU A 241 -0.70 -6.43 1.92
CA LEU A 241 -0.21 -5.95 3.21
C LEU A 241 -1.11 -4.86 3.81
N LEU A 242 -1.67 -3.98 2.99
CA LEU A 242 -2.64 -2.98 3.41
C LEU A 242 -3.99 -3.60 3.77
N GLU A 243 -4.42 -4.63 3.05
CA GLU A 243 -5.63 -5.37 3.40
C GLU A 243 -5.47 -6.07 4.76
N MET A 244 -4.31 -6.70 5.02
CA MET A 244 -3.95 -7.20 6.34
C MET A 244 -4.01 -6.09 7.39
N ALA A 245 -3.36 -4.94 7.14
CA ALA A 245 -3.37 -3.81 8.07
C ALA A 245 -4.79 -3.32 8.36
N ARG A 246 -5.66 -3.25 7.34
CA ARG A 246 -7.05 -2.82 7.48
C ARG A 246 -7.82 -3.69 8.47
N TRP A 247 -7.72 -5.01 8.37
CA TRP A 247 -8.44 -5.92 9.26
C TRP A 247 -7.91 -5.91 10.69
N LEU A 248 -6.59 -5.73 10.87
CA LEU A 248 -6.01 -5.54 12.20
C LEU A 248 -6.43 -4.21 12.84
N ILE A 249 -6.46 -3.11 12.07
CA ILE A 249 -6.94 -1.81 12.54
C ILE A 249 -8.43 -1.89 12.86
N HIS A 250 -9.25 -2.53 12.02
CA HIS A 250 -10.67 -2.73 12.27
C HIS A 250 -10.91 -3.48 13.59
N PHE A 251 -10.15 -4.57 13.82
CA PHE A 251 -10.19 -5.28 15.10
C PHE A 251 -9.82 -4.36 16.26
N TYR A 252 -8.73 -3.60 16.16
CA TYR A 252 -8.26 -2.70 17.20
C TYR A 252 -9.29 -1.61 17.53
N GLU A 253 -9.81 -0.89 16.53
CA GLU A 253 -10.79 0.19 16.71
C GLU A 253 -12.08 -0.33 17.36
N ARG A 254 -12.54 -1.52 16.98
CA ARG A 254 -13.77 -2.13 17.50
C ARG A 254 -13.66 -2.60 18.96
N HIS A 255 -12.47 -2.99 19.43
CA HIS A 255 -12.30 -3.55 20.78
C HIS A 255 -11.69 -2.56 21.78
N GLU A 256 -11.12 -1.44 21.33
CA GLU A 256 -10.48 -0.45 22.20
C GLU A 256 -11.12 0.95 22.16
N SER A 257 -11.99 1.27 21.20
CA SER A 257 -12.67 2.59 21.24
C SER A 257 -13.78 2.60 22.30
N GLU A 258 -13.67 3.55 23.24
CA GLU A 258 -14.64 3.80 24.32
C GLU A 258 -16.08 3.99 23.80
N ALA A 259 -16.24 4.34 22.53
CA ALA A 259 -17.53 4.50 21.85
C ALA A 259 -18.38 3.22 21.77
N TYR A 260 -17.78 2.04 21.94
CA TYR A 260 -18.46 0.74 21.85
C TYR A 260 -18.37 -0.09 23.14
N ALA A 261 -18.28 0.55 24.31
CA ALA A 261 -18.24 -0.10 25.62
C ALA A 261 -19.45 -1.03 25.86
N HIS A 262 -19.37 -2.24 25.35
CA HIS A 262 -20.36 -3.29 25.48
C HIS A 262 -19.82 -4.44 26.34
N VAL A 263 -20.73 -5.20 26.94
CA VAL A 263 -20.41 -6.36 27.79
C VAL A 263 -19.59 -7.37 26.96
N GLY A 264 -18.32 -7.59 27.31
CA GLY A 264 -17.43 -8.59 26.69
C GLY A 264 -16.17 -8.06 25.99
N GLN A 265 -16.04 -6.75 25.72
CA GLN A 265 -14.84 -6.17 25.10
C GLN A 265 -13.56 -6.44 25.92
N GLY A 266 -13.64 -6.27 27.25
CA GLY A 266 -12.50 -6.52 28.14
C GLY A 266 -12.06 -7.98 28.22
N GLU A 267 -12.86 -8.94 27.72
CA GLU A 267 -12.50 -10.35 27.69
C GLU A 267 -11.71 -10.70 26.41
N ILE A 268 -12.03 -10.08 25.27
CA ILE A 268 -11.27 -10.27 24.02
C ILE A 268 -9.89 -9.63 24.11
N SER A 269 -9.77 -8.43 24.70
CA SER A 269 -8.47 -7.76 24.91
C SER A 269 -7.55 -8.51 25.89
N ARG A 270 -8.07 -9.49 26.66
CA ARG A 270 -7.24 -10.40 27.48
C ARG A 270 -6.64 -11.56 26.69
N ILE A 271 -7.29 -11.94 25.59
CA ILE A 271 -6.88 -13.06 24.73
C ILE A 271 -5.87 -12.57 23.70
N VAL A 272 -6.09 -11.36 23.16
CA VAL A 272 -5.28 -10.77 22.10
C VAL A 272 -4.45 -9.64 22.67
N ASP A 273 -3.12 -9.81 22.70
CA ASP A 273 -2.21 -8.76 23.14
C ASP A 273 -2.29 -7.54 22.22
N LYS A 274 -2.71 -6.41 22.78
CA LYS A 274 -2.79 -5.11 22.11
C LYS A 274 -1.46 -4.69 21.48
N LYS A 275 -0.34 -4.87 22.18
CA LYS A 275 0.98 -4.45 21.69
C LYS A 275 1.42 -5.30 20.50
N LEU A 276 1.05 -6.58 20.50
CA LEU A 276 1.24 -7.46 19.35
C LEU A 276 0.47 -6.96 18.13
N VAL A 277 -0.82 -6.63 18.27
CA VAL A 277 -1.66 -6.13 17.16
C VAL A 277 -1.09 -4.81 16.60
N LEU A 278 -0.78 -3.85 17.46
CA LEU A 278 -0.17 -2.58 17.06
C LEU A 278 1.18 -2.80 16.35
N GLY A 279 2.00 -3.73 16.85
CA GLY A 279 3.27 -4.11 16.20
C GLY A 279 3.09 -4.75 14.83
N LEU A 280 2.08 -5.62 14.66
CA LEU A 280 1.73 -6.18 13.35
C LEU A 280 1.29 -5.09 12.38
N ILE A 281 0.47 -4.13 12.82
CA ILE A 281 0.02 -3.01 11.98
C ILE A 281 1.20 -2.12 11.57
N SER A 282 1.93 -1.56 12.54
CA SER A 282 2.91 -0.49 12.28
C SER A 282 4.25 -1.03 11.79
N ASN A 283 4.81 -2.01 12.49
CA ASN A 283 6.20 -2.44 12.29
C ASN A 283 6.35 -3.51 11.22
N PHE A 284 5.24 -4.16 10.86
CA PHE A 284 5.19 -5.15 9.80
C PHE A 284 4.35 -4.67 8.60
N SER A 285 3.01 -4.65 8.71
CA SER A 285 2.12 -4.46 7.56
C SER A 285 2.32 -3.11 6.86
N LEU A 286 2.17 -1.99 7.58
CA LEU A 286 2.33 -0.65 7.00
C LEU A 286 3.77 -0.35 6.59
N PHE A 287 4.74 -0.82 7.38
CA PHE A 287 6.16 -0.66 7.08
C PHE A 287 6.55 -1.32 5.75
N PHE A 288 6.23 -2.59 5.55
CA PHE A 288 6.57 -3.30 4.31
C PHE A 288 5.69 -2.85 3.15
N ALA A 289 4.41 -2.50 3.38
CA ALA A 289 3.58 -1.88 2.34
C ALA A 289 4.25 -0.60 1.83
N HIS A 290 4.66 0.30 2.72
CA HIS A 290 5.37 1.52 2.34
C HIS A 290 6.68 1.23 1.58
N ARG A 291 7.50 0.29 2.06
CA ARG A 291 8.75 -0.11 1.39
C ARG A 291 8.49 -0.53 -0.06
N TYR A 292 7.57 -1.46 -0.30
CA TYR A 292 7.26 -1.94 -1.64
C TYR A 292 6.61 -0.85 -2.50
N MET A 293 5.81 0.05 -1.91
CA MET A 293 5.29 1.23 -2.59
C MET A 293 6.39 2.21 -3.04
N MET A 294 7.45 2.38 -2.26
CA MET A 294 8.58 3.23 -2.65
C MET A 294 9.44 2.58 -3.74
N MET A 295 9.58 1.26 -3.72
CA MET A 295 10.22 0.53 -4.82
C MET A 295 9.39 0.66 -6.11
N GLY A 296 8.08 0.47 -6.04
CA GLY A 296 7.18 0.67 -7.18
C GLY A 296 7.16 2.11 -7.67
N LYS A 297 7.31 3.11 -6.79
CA LYS A 297 7.45 4.53 -7.18
C LYS A 297 8.67 4.71 -8.08
N ARG A 298 9.82 4.15 -7.71
CA ARG A 298 11.06 4.23 -8.50
C ARG A 298 10.90 3.53 -9.84
N ALA A 299 10.31 2.34 -9.86
CA ALA A 299 10.04 1.60 -11.09
C ALA A 299 9.08 2.39 -12.01
N ALA A 300 8.02 2.97 -11.45
CA ALA A 300 7.11 3.84 -12.16
C ALA A 300 7.86 5.04 -12.78
N GLU A 301 8.66 5.78 -12.00
CA GLU A 301 9.46 6.91 -12.48
C GLU A 301 10.41 6.53 -13.62
N GLN A 302 11.04 5.35 -13.56
CA GLN A 302 11.86 4.84 -14.66
C GLN A 302 11.04 4.58 -15.94
N ILE A 303 9.87 3.95 -15.80
CA ILE A 303 8.93 3.74 -16.91
C ILE A 303 8.51 5.09 -17.51
N MET A 304 8.20 6.06 -16.65
CA MET A 304 7.80 7.41 -17.09
C MET A 304 8.91 8.09 -17.89
N SER A 305 10.14 8.10 -17.37
CA SER A 305 11.29 8.71 -18.04
C SER A 305 11.61 8.04 -19.38
N ARG A 306 11.43 6.71 -19.48
CA ARG A 306 11.63 5.97 -20.73
C ARG A 306 10.59 6.31 -21.80
N LEU A 307 9.35 6.56 -21.39
CA LEU A 307 8.25 6.90 -22.29
C LEU A 307 8.07 8.41 -22.50
N ALA A 308 8.81 9.23 -21.76
CA ALA A 308 8.72 10.68 -21.79
C ALA A 308 9.09 11.22 -23.17
N ARG A 309 8.28 12.17 -23.65
CA ARG A 309 8.61 12.93 -24.86
C ARG A 309 9.37 14.17 -24.44
N ILE A 310 10.68 14.15 -24.64
CA ILE A 310 11.54 15.28 -24.31
C ILE A 310 11.37 16.37 -25.35
N SER A 311 11.03 17.56 -24.88
CA SER A 311 10.91 18.77 -25.68
C SER A 311 11.70 19.91 -25.03
N ARG A 312 11.76 21.06 -25.72
CA ARG A 312 12.37 22.27 -25.19
C ARG A 312 11.43 23.46 -25.31
N VAL A 313 11.45 24.32 -24.30
CA VAL A 313 10.63 25.52 -24.24
C VAL A 313 11.47 26.69 -23.74
N THR A 314 11.37 27.83 -24.40
CA THR A 314 11.99 29.08 -23.96
C THR A 314 11.02 29.82 -23.05
N LEU A 315 11.45 30.11 -21.82
CA LEU A 315 10.65 30.76 -20.78
C LEU A 315 11.34 32.05 -20.29
N PRO A 316 10.58 33.08 -19.89
CA PRO A 316 11.16 34.31 -19.36
C PRO A 316 11.90 34.06 -18.04
N VAL A 317 12.96 34.83 -17.78
CA VAL A 317 13.62 34.89 -16.47
C VAL A 317 12.69 35.63 -15.48
N PRO A 318 12.54 35.15 -14.22
CA PRO A 318 11.69 35.81 -13.23
C PRO A 318 12.09 37.26 -13.00
N LYS A 319 11.13 38.17 -12.92
CA LYS A 319 11.37 39.59 -12.61
C LYS A 319 10.98 39.93 -11.17
N PRO A 320 11.69 40.84 -10.48
CA PRO A 320 12.78 41.66 -11.01
C PRO A 320 14.20 41.07 -10.79
N VAL A 321 14.35 40.01 -10.01
CA VAL A 321 15.66 39.56 -9.48
C VAL A 321 16.23 38.32 -10.20
N GLY A 322 15.44 37.62 -11.01
CA GLY A 322 15.84 36.35 -11.62
C GLY A 322 15.56 35.13 -10.74
N PHE A 323 16.22 34.01 -11.03
CA PHE A 323 16.05 32.77 -10.25
C PHE A 323 16.77 32.84 -8.91
N HIS A 324 16.12 33.46 -7.91
CA HIS A 324 16.49 33.32 -6.50
C HIS A 324 15.71 32.16 -5.84
N ALA A 325 15.82 32.04 -4.51
CA ALA A 325 15.33 30.87 -3.77
C ALA A 325 13.87 30.50 -4.06
N ARG A 326 12.97 31.48 -4.26
CA ARG A 326 11.54 31.23 -4.47
C ARG A 326 11.24 30.67 -5.88
N PRO A 327 11.59 31.36 -6.98
CA PRO A 327 11.41 30.80 -8.33
C PRO A 327 12.13 29.47 -8.50
N ALA A 328 13.35 29.36 -7.95
CA ALA A 328 14.12 28.12 -7.97
C ALA A 328 13.36 26.97 -7.28
N TYR A 329 12.86 27.21 -6.08
CA TYR A 329 12.09 26.22 -5.34
C TYR A 329 10.79 25.82 -6.05
N TYR A 330 10.05 26.75 -6.64
CA TYR A 330 8.82 26.43 -7.37
C TYR A 330 9.07 25.65 -8.65
N VAL A 331 10.18 25.91 -9.35
CA VAL A 331 10.65 25.05 -10.45
C VAL A 331 10.88 23.64 -9.93
N THR A 332 11.59 23.47 -8.82
CA THR A 332 11.82 22.12 -8.26
C THR A 332 10.52 21.41 -7.88
N ILE A 333 9.53 22.12 -7.33
CA ILE A 333 8.23 21.50 -7.01
C ILE A 333 7.50 21.04 -8.27
N VAL A 334 7.51 21.83 -9.34
CA VAL A 334 6.88 21.42 -10.62
C VAL A 334 7.56 20.17 -11.17
N VAL A 335 8.88 20.13 -11.20
CA VAL A 335 9.63 18.97 -11.72
C VAL A 335 9.41 17.74 -10.85
N GLU A 336 9.46 17.91 -9.52
CA GLU A 336 9.18 16.85 -8.56
C GLU A 336 7.75 16.33 -8.67
N GLU A 337 6.76 17.17 -8.96
CA GLU A 337 5.35 16.76 -9.11
C GLU A 337 5.15 15.79 -10.28
N HIS A 338 5.91 15.93 -11.37
CA HIS A 338 5.82 15.06 -12.54
C HIS A 338 6.76 13.85 -12.48
N GLY A 339 7.85 13.93 -11.71
CA GLY A 339 8.73 12.78 -11.43
C GLY A 339 9.58 12.30 -12.62
N THR A 340 9.74 13.14 -13.64
CA THR A 340 10.66 12.93 -14.78
C THR A 340 11.80 13.93 -14.72
N ASP A 341 12.95 13.61 -15.32
CA ASP A 341 14.06 14.56 -15.39
C ASP A 341 13.68 15.81 -16.19
N ALA A 342 14.13 16.97 -15.71
CA ALA A 342 14.04 18.24 -16.41
C ALA A 342 15.30 19.06 -16.14
N PHE A 343 15.70 19.87 -17.12
CA PHE A 343 16.93 20.64 -17.07
C PHE A 343 16.67 22.09 -17.45
N LEU A 344 17.28 23.01 -16.70
CA LEU A 344 17.44 24.39 -17.11
C LEU A 344 18.71 24.50 -17.94
N ILE A 345 18.62 25.10 -19.12
CA ILE A 345 19.72 25.29 -20.06
C ILE A 345 20.06 26.78 -20.12
N VAL A 346 21.28 27.10 -19.70
CA VAL A 346 21.85 28.45 -19.79
C VAL A 346 23.19 28.33 -20.50
N ASP A 347 23.34 29.04 -21.62
CA ASP A 347 24.58 29.05 -22.40
C ASP A 347 25.08 27.65 -22.82
N GLY A 348 24.15 26.74 -23.15
CA GLY A 348 24.48 25.36 -23.52
C GLY A 348 24.87 24.45 -22.36
N ARG A 349 24.97 24.95 -21.13
CA ARG A 349 25.14 24.14 -19.91
C ARG A 349 23.77 23.69 -19.39
N LYS A 350 23.67 22.42 -18.98
CA LYS A 350 22.47 21.83 -18.37
C LYS A 350 22.61 21.83 -16.85
N PHE A 351 21.54 22.24 -16.17
CA PHE A 351 21.41 22.31 -14.72
C PHE A 351 20.19 21.47 -14.30
N ASP A 352 20.32 20.59 -13.30
CA ASP A 352 19.20 19.71 -12.89
C ASP A 352 18.09 20.55 -12.25
N ALA A 353 16.91 20.56 -12.87
CA ALA A 353 15.80 21.38 -12.41
C ALA A 353 15.09 20.84 -11.15
N ARG A 354 15.54 19.71 -10.59
CA ARG A 354 15.18 19.24 -9.24
C ARG A 354 16.09 19.81 -8.16
N SER A 355 17.27 20.29 -8.52
CA SER A 355 18.23 20.88 -7.58
C SER A 355 17.99 22.38 -7.48
N VAL A 356 17.55 22.85 -6.30
CA VAL A 356 17.44 24.30 -6.03
C VAL A 356 18.79 24.97 -6.25
N LEU A 357 19.90 24.32 -5.87
CA LEU A 357 21.24 24.87 -6.04
C LEU A 357 21.64 25.04 -7.51
N ASP A 358 21.31 24.06 -8.35
CA ASP A 358 21.60 24.12 -9.80
C ASP A 358 20.80 25.24 -10.46
N ILE A 359 19.53 25.42 -10.07
CA ILE A 359 18.71 26.52 -10.59
C ILE A 359 19.24 27.89 -10.11
N LEU A 360 19.74 27.99 -8.88
CA LEU A 360 20.38 29.21 -8.38
C LEU A 360 21.68 29.52 -9.14
N GLU A 361 22.52 28.52 -9.42
CA GLU A 361 23.74 28.67 -10.22
C GLU A 361 23.40 29.14 -11.65
N ALA A 362 22.45 28.47 -12.28
CA ALA A 362 21.94 28.85 -13.60
C ALA A 362 21.36 30.27 -13.61
N GLY A 363 20.66 30.66 -12.53
CA GLY A 363 20.11 31.99 -12.32
C GLY A 363 21.19 33.08 -12.27
N GLY A 364 22.28 32.84 -11.52
CA GLY A 364 23.43 33.73 -11.48
C GLY A 364 24.06 33.91 -12.86
N MET A 365 24.26 32.81 -13.59
CA MET A 365 24.81 32.85 -14.95
C MET A 365 23.90 33.58 -15.94
N ALA A 366 22.58 33.40 -15.83
CA ALA A 366 21.63 34.12 -16.66
C ALA A 366 21.64 35.63 -16.38
N ALA A 367 21.80 36.03 -15.11
CA ALA A 367 21.91 37.42 -14.69
C ALA A 367 23.22 38.07 -15.19
N ASP A 368 24.37 37.39 -15.04
CA ASP A 368 25.68 37.87 -15.52
C ASP A 368 25.69 38.15 -17.03
N LYS A 369 24.84 37.45 -17.78
CA LYS A 369 24.68 37.57 -19.23
C LYS A 369 23.49 38.41 -19.66
N GLU A 370 22.78 39.03 -18.70
CA GLU A 370 21.58 39.84 -18.93
C GLU A 370 20.52 39.13 -19.78
N LEU A 371 20.35 37.81 -19.58
CA LEU A 371 19.38 37.02 -20.33
C LEU A 371 17.96 37.36 -19.88
N GLU A 372 17.08 37.68 -20.83
CA GLU A 372 15.64 37.85 -20.54
C GLU A 372 14.87 36.52 -20.56
N THR A 373 15.45 35.48 -21.17
CA THR A 373 14.84 34.17 -21.34
C THR A 373 15.85 33.04 -21.15
N VAL A 374 15.37 31.90 -20.70
CA VAL A 374 16.14 30.66 -20.55
C VAL A 374 15.41 29.50 -21.22
N GLU A 375 16.12 28.44 -21.56
CA GLU A 375 15.53 27.24 -22.16
C GLU A 375 15.37 26.15 -21.10
N PHE A 376 14.20 25.52 -21.06
CA PHE A 376 13.96 24.31 -20.26
C PHE A 376 13.82 23.11 -21.19
N GLU A 377 14.46 22.00 -20.84
CA GLU A 377 14.34 20.71 -21.51
C GLU A 377 13.71 19.70 -20.55
N GLY A 378 12.72 18.94 -21.00
CA GLY A 378 12.04 17.94 -20.16
C GLY A 378 10.80 17.34 -20.81
N ASP A 379 10.06 16.53 -20.05
CA ASP A 379 8.79 15.96 -20.47
C ASP A 379 7.72 17.05 -20.74
N GLU A 380 6.91 16.87 -21.78
CA GLU A 380 5.86 17.81 -22.18
C GLU A 380 4.90 18.22 -21.05
N ARG A 381 4.57 17.33 -20.10
CA ARG A 381 3.70 17.63 -18.94
C ARG A 381 4.40 18.60 -17.99
N THR A 382 5.65 18.31 -17.65
CA THR A 382 6.50 19.18 -16.82
C THR A 382 6.65 20.56 -17.46
N LEU A 383 6.94 20.60 -18.77
CA LEU A 383 7.09 21.86 -19.50
C LEU A 383 5.79 22.65 -19.61
N ALA A 384 4.63 21.97 -19.67
CA ALA A 384 3.32 22.63 -19.66
C ALA A 384 3.08 23.38 -18.33
N ASP A 385 3.39 22.74 -17.20
CA ASP A 385 3.25 23.38 -15.88
C ASP A 385 4.31 24.48 -15.66
N LEU A 386 5.54 24.30 -16.15
CA LEU A 386 6.56 25.35 -16.13
C LEU A 386 6.14 26.58 -16.95
N LYS A 387 5.41 26.41 -18.06
CA LYS A 387 4.82 27.53 -18.82
C LYS A 387 3.79 28.30 -18.00
N ILE A 388 2.93 27.60 -17.26
CA ILE A 388 1.94 28.23 -16.37
C ILE A 388 2.64 28.99 -15.24
N LEU A 389 3.67 28.38 -14.64
CA LEU A 389 4.48 28.99 -13.59
C LEU A 389 5.18 30.26 -14.11
N ALA A 390 5.82 30.19 -15.27
CA ALA A 390 6.49 31.33 -15.90
C ALA A 390 5.51 32.44 -16.31
N GLY A 391 4.31 32.08 -16.82
CA GLY A 391 3.24 33.03 -17.15
C GLY A 391 2.71 33.80 -15.93
N SER A 392 2.93 33.26 -14.72
CA SER A 392 2.60 33.91 -13.45
C SER A 392 3.83 34.57 -12.81
N ASN A 393 4.88 34.83 -13.59
CA ASN A 393 6.18 35.34 -13.14
C ASN A 393 6.72 34.55 -11.94
N TYR A 394 6.64 33.22 -12.03
CA TYR A 394 7.10 32.28 -10.99
C TYR A 394 6.52 32.58 -9.60
N CYS A 395 5.30 33.12 -9.56
CA CYS A 395 4.56 33.46 -8.35
C CYS A 395 5.31 34.44 -7.43
N GLU A 396 6.08 35.39 -7.98
CA GLU A 396 6.75 36.44 -7.21
C GLU A 396 5.79 37.32 -6.41
N ASN A 397 4.55 37.46 -6.89
CA ASN A 397 3.46 38.16 -6.20
C ASN A 397 2.68 37.27 -5.20
N GLU A 398 3.20 36.09 -4.88
CA GLU A 398 2.60 35.07 -4.01
C GLU A 398 1.30 34.43 -4.51
N GLN A 399 0.83 34.79 -5.71
CA GLN A 399 -0.36 34.18 -6.30
C GLN A 399 0.02 32.91 -7.06
N ILE A 400 -0.31 31.77 -6.47
CA ILE A 400 -0.12 30.45 -7.11
C ILE A 400 -1.36 30.14 -7.98
N PRO A 401 -1.18 29.85 -9.28
CA PRO A 401 -2.26 29.43 -10.16
C PRO A 401 -3.03 28.22 -9.63
N LYS A 402 -4.33 28.12 -9.96
CA LYS A 402 -5.17 27.02 -9.47
C LYS A 402 -4.70 25.67 -9.99
N GLU A 403 -4.17 25.66 -11.20
CA GLU A 403 -3.57 24.54 -11.92
C GLU A 403 -2.35 23.98 -11.16
N LEU A 404 -1.62 24.85 -10.45
CA LEU A 404 -0.42 24.52 -9.69
C LEU A 404 -0.67 24.43 -8.18
N ASN A 405 -1.89 24.05 -7.77
CA ASN A 405 -2.28 23.99 -6.35
C ASN A 405 -1.38 23.07 -5.50
N TYR A 406 -0.71 22.09 -6.10
CA TYR A 406 0.25 21.23 -5.41
C TYR A 406 1.45 22.03 -4.86
N ILE A 407 1.85 23.16 -5.48
CA ILE A 407 2.85 24.09 -4.95
C ILE A 407 2.40 24.70 -3.62
N ARG A 408 1.11 25.05 -3.52
CA ARG A 408 0.53 25.59 -2.28
C ARG A 408 0.53 24.55 -1.16
N ILE A 409 0.21 23.30 -1.49
CA ILE A 409 0.25 22.19 -0.54
C ILE A 409 1.68 21.95 -0.04
N ALA A 410 2.67 21.93 -0.94
CA ALA A 410 4.07 21.76 -0.58
C ALA A 410 4.57 22.89 0.34
N ARG A 411 4.20 24.15 0.06
CA ARG A 411 4.57 25.32 0.86
C ARG A 411 4.07 25.23 2.31
N ASN A 412 2.84 24.76 2.51
CA ASN A 412 2.22 24.68 3.84
C ASN A 412 2.77 23.54 4.71
N ILE A 413 3.58 22.64 4.16
CA ILE A 413 4.18 21.52 4.90
C ILE A 413 5.56 21.91 5.47
N MET A 414 6.21 22.93 4.89
CA MET A 414 7.52 23.44 5.34
C MET A 414 7.42 24.68 6.24
N ALA A 415 6.24 25.27 6.35
CA ALA A 415 5.90 26.32 7.32
C ALA A 415 5.32 25.70 8.59
#